data_AF-A0A068SRV8-F1
#
_entry.id   AF-A0A068SRV8-F1
#
_cell.length_a   1.000
_cell.length_b   1.000
_cell.length_c   1.000
_cell.angle_alpha   90.00
_cell.angle_beta   90.00
_cell.angle_gamma   90.00
#
_symmetry.space_group_name_H-M   'P 1'
#
loop_
_entity.id
_entity.type
_entity.pdbx_description
1 polymer ?
#
loop_
_entity_poly.entity_id
_entity_poly.type
_entity_poly.pdbx_seq_one_letter_code
_entity_poly.pdbx_strand_id
1 'polypeptide(L)'
;MDPALPVHMPRQTEEPMATKRLPEERLPSERPAPLEDRVSRRLADALGMPQICRRRACRRTGRCTAEVSTAGEPACIGVLQDCHRELFVAQKRVAVLCAESFSAWQGLPEAVGPGQSFMLRQGACAAVSALCDSQAVRPAVRGWLRRIRLPPPASPPRSIVGAFERFGEFLPEEDDGGQ
;
A
#
# COMPACT_ATOMS: atom_id res chain seq x y z
N MET A 1 8.51 29.96 82.09
CA MET A 1 7.57 30.99 81.62
C MET A 1 8.10 31.53 80.32
N ASP A 2 7.36 31.31 79.24
CA ASP A 2 7.70 31.59 77.85
C ASP A 2 8.11 33.04 77.57
N PRO A 3 9.20 33.28 76.83
CA PRO A 3 9.41 34.53 76.11
C PRO A 3 8.73 34.48 74.74
N ALA A 4 7.77 35.38 74.53
CA ALA A 4 7.06 35.55 73.26
C ALA A 4 8.04 35.95 72.13
N LEU A 5 8.11 35.10 71.10
CA LEU A 5 8.94 35.27 69.92
C LEU A 5 8.34 36.26 68.91
N PRO A 6 9.20 36.95 68.12
CA PRO A 6 8.83 37.97 67.16
C PRO A 6 8.19 37.42 65.87
N VAL A 7 7.29 38.23 65.30
CA VAL A 7 6.57 38.01 64.04
C VAL A 7 7.57 37.94 62.88
N HIS A 8 7.84 36.72 62.41
CA HIS A 8 8.66 36.46 61.24
C HIS A 8 7.77 36.46 59.98
N MET A 9 7.91 37.50 59.15
CA MET A 9 7.39 37.50 57.78
C MET A 9 8.10 36.39 56.97
N PRO A 10 7.37 35.53 56.24
CA PRO A 10 8.00 34.51 55.40
C PRO A 10 8.60 35.14 54.15
N ARG A 11 9.88 34.81 53.93
CA ARG A 11 10.65 35.07 52.71
C ARG A 11 9.89 34.51 51.49
N GLN A 12 9.83 35.30 50.42
CA GLN A 12 9.35 34.85 49.12
C GLN A 12 10.30 33.77 48.60
N THR A 13 9.79 32.55 48.51
CA THR A 13 10.45 31.42 47.85
C THR A 13 10.42 31.67 46.35
N GLU A 14 11.60 31.72 45.74
CA GLU A 14 11.79 31.81 44.29
C GLU A 14 11.11 30.60 43.61
N GLU A 15 10.06 30.86 42.83
CA GLU A 15 9.48 29.86 41.94
C GLU A 15 10.49 29.57 40.81
N PRO A 16 10.88 28.30 40.60
CA PRO A 16 11.73 27.97 39.46
C PRO A 16 10.93 28.20 38.19
N MET A 17 11.50 29.02 37.29
CA MET A 17 10.97 29.30 35.98
C MET A 17 10.43 28.04 35.33
N ALA A 18 9.12 28.03 35.07
CA ALA A 18 8.47 27.04 34.25
C ALA A 18 9.18 27.02 32.90
N THR A 19 10.04 26.01 32.72
CA THR A 19 10.58 25.63 31.43
C THR A 19 9.39 25.47 30.50
N LYS A 20 9.20 26.44 29.60
CA LYS A 20 8.31 26.30 28.45
C LYS A 20 8.78 25.05 27.72
N ARG A 21 8.14 23.91 28.02
CA ARG A 21 8.22 22.73 27.17
C ARG A 21 7.69 23.20 25.82
N LEU A 22 8.61 23.44 24.90
CA LEU A 22 8.31 23.50 23.48
C LEU A 22 7.40 22.31 23.19
N PRO A 23 6.27 22.50 22.49
CA PRO A 23 5.44 21.38 22.09
C PRO A 23 6.34 20.39 21.36
N GLU A 24 6.47 19.17 21.90
CA GLU A 24 7.04 18.04 21.17
C GLU A 24 6.51 18.10 19.76
N GLU A 25 7.43 18.15 18.79
CA GLU A 25 7.14 18.01 17.37
C GLU A 25 6.38 16.71 17.15
N ARG A 26 5.06 16.76 17.32
CA ARG A 26 4.16 15.88 16.60
C ARG A 26 4.36 16.25 15.15
N LEU A 27 4.96 15.35 14.38
CA LEU A 27 4.56 15.01 13.02
C LEU A 27 5.44 13.83 12.57
N PRO A 28 4.97 12.57 12.65
CA PRO A 28 5.48 11.58 11.71
C PRO A 28 5.05 12.08 10.32
N SER A 29 6.02 12.63 9.58
CA SER A 29 5.97 13.00 8.17
C SER A 29 4.66 12.56 7.47
N GLU A 30 3.72 13.49 7.29
CA GLU A 30 2.47 13.33 6.52
C GLU A 30 2.71 13.07 5.02
N ARG A 31 3.94 12.72 4.62
CA ARG A 31 4.21 12.30 3.25
C ARG A 31 3.60 10.91 3.07
N PRO A 32 2.72 10.73 2.07
CA PRO A 32 2.24 9.40 1.72
C PRO A 32 3.44 8.52 1.39
N ALA A 33 3.32 7.23 1.72
CA ALA A 33 4.35 6.25 1.37
C ALA A 33 4.73 6.34 -0.13
N PRO A 34 5.95 5.91 -0.50
CA PRO A 34 6.40 5.84 -1.89
C PRO A 34 5.32 5.28 -2.82
N LEU A 35 5.25 5.80 -4.05
CA LEU A 35 4.21 5.41 -5.00
C LEU A 35 4.24 3.90 -5.25
N GLU A 36 5.43 3.32 -5.41
CA GLU A 36 5.60 1.87 -5.57
C GLU A 36 5.04 1.07 -4.40
N ASP A 37 5.23 1.52 -3.15
CA ASP A 37 4.70 0.83 -1.98
C ASP A 37 3.17 0.86 -1.94
N ARG A 38 2.58 1.99 -2.36
CA ARG A 38 1.13 2.11 -2.52
C ARG A 38 0.64 1.20 -3.65
N VAL A 39 1.33 1.16 -4.78
CA VAL A 39 1.03 0.26 -5.90
C VAL A 39 1.09 -1.20 -5.45
N SER A 40 2.15 -1.63 -4.77
CA SER A 40 2.31 -2.98 -4.23
C SER A 40 1.15 -3.39 -3.33
N ARG A 41 0.72 -2.52 -2.42
CA ARG A 41 -0.42 -2.79 -1.53
C ARG A 41 -1.75 -2.86 -2.27
N ARG A 42 -1.99 -1.94 -3.21
CA ARG A 42 -3.23 -1.93 -4.03
C ARG A 42 -3.30 -3.10 -4.99
N LEU A 43 -2.16 -3.57 -5.47
CA LEU A 43 -2.10 -4.79 -6.26
C LEU A 43 -2.39 -6.02 -5.40
N ALA A 44 -1.82 -6.10 -4.19
CA ALA A 44 -2.16 -7.17 -3.26
C ALA A 44 -3.67 -7.20 -2.94
N ASP A 45 -4.30 -6.04 -2.72
CA ASP A 45 -5.77 -5.92 -2.58
C ASP A 45 -6.51 -6.48 -3.80
N ALA A 46 -6.10 -6.08 -5.01
CA ALA A 46 -6.77 -6.48 -6.25
C ALA A 46 -6.68 -7.99 -6.51
N LEU A 47 -5.58 -8.62 -6.08
CA LEU A 47 -5.37 -10.06 -6.15
C LEU A 47 -5.98 -10.84 -4.97
N GLY A 48 -6.65 -10.19 -4.02
CA GLY A 48 -7.30 -10.86 -2.88
C GLY A 48 -6.35 -11.30 -1.76
N MET A 49 -5.08 -10.89 -1.80
CA MET A 49 -4.03 -11.31 -0.87
C MET A 49 -4.17 -10.86 0.59
N PRO A 50 -4.95 -9.82 0.97
CA PRO A 50 -5.11 -9.46 2.38
C PRO A 50 -5.60 -10.60 3.26
N GLN A 51 -6.31 -11.61 2.72
CA GLN A 51 -6.80 -12.76 3.48
C GLN A 51 -5.71 -13.76 3.86
N ILE A 52 -4.69 -13.94 3.02
CA ILE A 52 -3.55 -14.83 3.30
C ILE A 52 -2.40 -14.10 4.02
N CYS A 53 -2.52 -12.79 4.21
CA CYS A 53 -1.49 -11.99 4.88
C CYS A 53 -1.30 -12.42 6.33
N ARG A 54 -0.04 -12.50 6.80
CA ARG A 54 0.29 -12.81 8.21
C ARG A 54 -0.18 -11.73 9.20
N ARG A 55 -0.39 -10.48 8.75
CA ARG A 55 -0.86 -9.37 9.59
C ARG A 55 -2.37 -9.46 9.83
N ARG A 56 -2.78 -9.62 11.10
CA ARG A 56 -4.20 -9.73 11.53
C ARG A 56 -5.06 -8.55 11.07
N ALA A 57 -4.52 -7.34 11.11
CA ALA A 57 -5.23 -6.14 10.69
C ALA A 57 -5.65 -6.21 9.21
N CYS A 58 -4.76 -6.67 8.33
CA CYS A 58 -5.05 -6.77 6.90
C CYS A 58 -6.15 -7.79 6.61
N ARG A 59 -6.11 -8.96 7.27
CA ARG A 59 -7.17 -9.98 7.16
C ARG A 59 -8.52 -9.44 7.59
N ARG A 60 -8.58 -8.70 8.72
CA ARG A 60 -9.83 -8.14 9.26
C ARG A 60 -10.45 -7.09 8.34
N THR A 61 -9.65 -6.25 7.71
CA THR A 61 -10.13 -5.15 6.86
C THR A 61 -10.29 -5.54 5.40
N GLY A 62 -9.74 -6.68 4.99
CA GLY A 62 -9.60 -7.03 3.57
C GLY A 62 -8.70 -6.06 2.81
N ARG A 63 -7.81 -5.34 3.50
CA ARG A 63 -6.93 -4.32 2.92
C ARG A 63 -5.49 -4.51 3.36
N CYS A 64 -4.57 -4.55 2.40
CA CYS A 64 -3.15 -4.64 2.65
C CYS A 64 -2.64 -3.30 3.18
N THR A 65 -2.34 -3.29 4.46
CA THR A 65 -1.69 -2.18 5.16
C THR A 65 -0.29 -2.56 5.63
N ALA A 66 0.23 -3.69 5.14
CA ALA A 66 1.57 -4.14 5.47
C ALA A 66 2.61 -3.12 5.04
N GLU A 67 3.66 -2.96 5.84
CA GLU A 67 4.87 -2.30 5.37
C GLU A 67 5.43 -3.10 4.20
N VAL A 68 6.00 -2.36 3.26
CA VAL A 68 6.61 -2.90 2.05
C VAL A 68 8.10 -3.02 2.34
N SER A 69 8.66 -4.19 2.04
CA SER A 69 10.09 -4.45 2.22
C SER A 69 10.94 -3.59 1.26
N THR A 70 12.25 -3.58 1.44
CA THR A 70 13.18 -2.95 0.49
C THR A 70 13.13 -3.58 -0.90
N ALA A 71 12.70 -4.84 -1.02
CA ALA A 71 12.41 -5.49 -2.30
C ALA A 71 11.09 -5.02 -2.93
N GLY A 72 10.37 -4.12 -2.26
CA GLY A 72 9.10 -3.59 -2.74
C GLY A 72 7.94 -4.56 -2.56
N GLU A 73 8.02 -5.49 -1.60
CA GLU A 73 7.04 -6.56 -1.39
C GLU A 73 6.31 -6.42 -0.05
N PRO A 74 4.96 -6.49 -0.03
CA PRO A 74 4.20 -6.58 1.20
C PRO A 74 4.30 -7.99 1.81
N ALA A 75 4.06 -8.09 3.12
CA ALA A 75 4.17 -9.35 3.88
C ALA A 75 3.32 -10.52 3.35
N CYS A 76 2.26 -10.27 2.57
CA CYS A 76 1.45 -11.33 1.94
C CYS A 76 2.15 -12.02 0.76
N ILE A 77 3.21 -11.44 0.19
CA ILE A 77 3.94 -12.06 -0.93
C ILE A 77 4.91 -13.13 -0.44
N GLY A 78 5.48 -12.96 0.76
CA GLY A 78 6.43 -13.93 1.33
C GLY A 78 5.81 -15.26 1.78
N VAL A 79 4.52 -15.50 1.54
CA VAL A 79 3.87 -16.80 1.75
C VAL A 79 3.51 -17.49 0.43
N LEU A 80 3.72 -16.83 -0.72
CA LEU A 80 3.41 -17.38 -2.02
C LEU A 80 4.48 -18.36 -2.49
N GLN A 81 4.07 -19.30 -3.34
CA GLN A 81 4.99 -20.09 -4.19
C GLN A 81 5.71 -19.17 -5.20
N ASP A 82 6.88 -19.59 -5.67
CA ASP A 82 7.72 -18.78 -6.55
C ASP A 82 7.00 -18.35 -7.84
N CYS A 83 6.24 -19.25 -8.47
CA CYS A 83 5.47 -18.94 -9.68
C CYS A 83 4.42 -17.83 -9.45
N HIS A 84 3.75 -17.82 -8.30
CA HIS A 84 2.81 -16.76 -7.91
C HIS A 84 3.54 -15.47 -7.55
N ARG A 85 4.71 -15.56 -6.91
CA ARG A 85 5.54 -14.39 -6.63
C ARG A 85 6.02 -13.72 -7.92
N GLU A 86 6.43 -14.49 -8.92
CA GLU A 86 6.83 -13.98 -10.23
C GLU A 86 5.67 -13.27 -10.94
N LEU A 87 4.47 -13.86 -10.93
CA LEU A 87 3.28 -13.22 -11.48
C LEU A 87 2.97 -11.89 -10.75
N PHE A 88 3.12 -11.85 -9.43
CA PHE A 88 2.98 -10.60 -8.67
C PHE A 88 4.00 -9.55 -9.13
N VAL A 89 5.27 -9.92 -9.27
CA VAL A 89 6.34 -9.02 -9.72
C VAL A 89 6.05 -8.48 -11.12
N ALA A 90 5.63 -9.34 -12.05
CA ALA A 90 5.25 -8.93 -13.40
C ALA A 90 4.07 -7.94 -13.37
N GLN A 91 3.03 -8.27 -12.62
CA GLN A 91 1.84 -7.43 -12.49
C GLN A 91 2.15 -6.08 -11.78
N LYS A 92 3.07 -6.08 -10.82
CA LYS A 92 3.57 -4.86 -10.15
C LYS A 92 4.28 -3.95 -11.15
N ARG A 93 5.15 -4.49 -12.00
CA ARG A 93 5.85 -3.71 -13.04
C ARG A 93 4.86 -3.02 -13.98
N VAL A 94 3.85 -3.75 -14.44
CA VAL A 94 2.77 -3.18 -15.27
C VAL A 94 2.03 -2.06 -14.52
N ALA A 95 1.71 -2.26 -13.25
CA ALA A 95 1.04 -1.23 -12.45
C ALA A 95 1.90 0.02 -12.23
N VAL A 96 3.21 -0.13 -12.02
CA VAL A 96 4.14 1.01 -11.90
C VAL A 96 4.20 1.78 -13.22
N LEU A 97 4.36 1.09 -14.35
CA LEU A 97 4.34 1.72 -15.68
C LEU A 97 3.05 2.49 -15.92
N CYS A 98 1.89 1.92 -15.59
CA CYS A 98 0.61 2.63 -15.67
C CYS A 98 0.58 3.88 -14.76
N ALA A 99 1.12 3.79 -13.54
CA ALA A 99 1.15 4.91 -12.61
C ALA A 99 2.04 6.05 -13.11
N GLU A 100 3.16 5.73 -13.77
CA GLU A 100 4.02 6.69 -14.45
C GLU A 100 3.32 7.34 -15.64
N SER A 101 2.68 6.57 -16.52
CA SER A 101 1.89 7.10 -17.64
C SER A 101 0.79 8.05 -17.16
N PHE A 102 0.07 7.68 -16.09
CA PHE A 102 -0.96 8.53 -15.49
C PHE A 102 -0.40 9.80 -14.88
N SER A 103 0.75 9.71 -14.21
CA SER A 103 1.44 10.87 -13.63
C SER A 103 1.97 11.81 -14.72
N ALA A 104 2.32 11.28 -15.88
CA ALA A 104 2.69 12.02 -17.09
C ALA A 104 1.48 12.47 -17.94
N TRP A 105 0.24 12.18 -17.51
CA TRP A 105 -1.01 12.44 -18.25
C TRP A 105 -1.07 11.80 -19.63
N GLN A 106 -0.31 10.74 -19.85
CA GLN A 106 -0.26 9.95 -21.08
C GLN A 106 -1.31 8.84 -21.07
N GLY A 107 -1.71 8.39 -22.27
CA GLY A 107 -2.59 7.23 -22.42
C GLY A 107 -2.00 5.96 -21.79
N LEU A 108 -2.81 4.90 -21.73
CA LEU A 108 -2.32 3.59 -21.31
C LEU A 108 -1.32 3.05 -22.33
N PRO A 109 -0.29 2.31 -21.87
CA PRO A 109 0.56 1.52 -22.75
C PRO A 109 -0.27 0.63 -23.70
N GLU A 110 0.22 0.42 -24.92
CA GLU A 110 -0.44 -0.45 -25.88
C GLU A 110 -0.26 -1.93 -25.49
N ALA A 111 -1.32 -2.72 -25.62
CA ALA A 111 -1.28 -4.16 -25.33
C ALA A 111 -1.27 -4.97 -26.64
N VAL A 112 -0.41 -5.99 -26.72
CA VAL A 112 -0.19 -6.78 -27.95
C VAL A 112 -1.05 -8.05 -27.99
N GLY A 113 -1.94 -8.26 -27.01
CA GLY A 113 -2.85 -9.41 -27.00
C GLY A 113 -3.81 -9.47 -25.81
N PRO A 114 -4.70 -10.49 -25.75
CA PRO A 114 -5.75 -10.58 -24.73
C PRO A 114 -5.21 -10.69 -23.29
N GLY A 115 -4.18 -11.53 -23.07
CA GLY A 115 -3.56 -11.70 -21.75
C GLY A 115 -2.90 -10.41 -21.26
N GLN A 116 -2.15 -9.73 -22.13
CA GLN A 116 -1.55 -8.43 -21.82
C GLN A 116 -2.60 -7.36 -21.58
N SER A 117 -3.70 -7.36 -22.34
CA SER A 117 -4.81 -6.42 -22.15
C SER A 117 -5.44 -6.57 -20.76
N PHE A 118 -5.62 -7.80 -20.28
CA PHE A 118 -6.12 -8.06 -18.92
C PHE A 118 -5.12 -7.58 -17.85
N MET A 119 -3.84 -7.96 -17.98
CA MET A 119 -2.79 -7.52 -17.04
C MET A 119 -2.67 -5.99 -17.00
N LEU A 120 -2.71 -5.34 -18.16
CA LEU A 120 -2.67 -3.88 -18.27
C LEU A 120 -3.85 -3.23 -17.54
N ARG A 121 -5.07 -3.74 -17.72
CA ARG A 121 -6.27 -3.22 -17.03
C ARG A 121 -6.18 -3.39 -15.53
N GLN A 122 -5.79 -4.57 -15.04
CA GLN A 122 -5.56 -4.79 -13.61
C GLN A 122 -4.50 -3.84 -13.04
N GLY A 123 -3.36 -3.72 -13.73
CA GLY A 123 -2.25 -2.85 -13.32
C GLY A 123 -2.68 -1.39 -13.30
N ALA A 124 -3.42 -0.95 -14.31
CA ALA A 124 -3.99 0.40 -14.36
C ALA A 124 -4.98 0.66 -13.20
N CYS A 125 -5.84 -0.29 -12.84
CA CYS A 125 -6.74 -0.13 -11.69
C CYS A 125 -5.97 -0.02 -10.35
N ALA A 126 -4.92 -0.84 -10.17
CA ALA A 126 -4.06 -0.74 -8.99
C ALA A 126 -3.31 0.60 -8.93
N ALA A 127 -2.77 1.06 -10.07
CA ALA A 127 -2.10 2.34 -10.23
C ALA A 127 -3.01 3.52 -9.88
N VAL A 128 -4.22 3.55 -10.44
CA VAL A 128 -5.24 4.57 -10.13
C VAL A 128 -5.54 4.61 -8.64
N SER A 129 -5.74 3.45 -8.03
CA SER A 129 -6.05 3.34 -6.62
C SER A 129 -4.90 3.89 -5.77
N ALA A 130 -3.66 3.57 -6.11
CA ALA A 130 -2.47 4.07 -5.43
C ALA A 130 -2.28 5.58 -5.58
N LEU A 131 -2.56 6.14 -6.77
CA LEU A 131 -2.53 7.59 -7.01
C LEU A 131 -3.64 8.31 -6.22
N CYS A 132 -4.83 7.73 -6.14
CA CYS A 132 -5.97 8.27 -5.39
C CYS A 132 -5.77 8.28 -3.86
N ASP A 133 -4.81 7.51 -3.34
CA ASP A 133 -4.47 7.53 -1.91
C ASP A 133 -3.85 8.86 -1.47
N SER A 134 -3.30 9.64 -2.41
CA SER A 134 -2.87 11.02 -2.13
C SER A 134 -4.03 11.99 -2.36
N GLN A 135 -4.51 12.60 -1.27
CA GLN A 135 -5.68 13.50 -1.31
C GLN A 135 -5.50 14.67 -2.28
N ALA A 136 -4.28 15.21 -2.40
CA ALA A 136 -3.97 16.36 -3.25
C ALA A 136 -4.19 16.09 -4.75
N VAL A 137 -3.93 14.86 -5.22
CA VAL A 137 -3.97 14.51 -6.66
C VAL A 137 -5.32 13.91 -7.07
N ARG A 138 -6.15 13.54 -6.09
CA ARG A 138 -7.38 12.77 -6.30
C ARG A 138 -8.39 13.43 -7.26
N PRO A 139 -8.69 14.75 -7.20
CA PRO A 139 -9.63 15.38 -8.13
C PRO A 139 -9.13 15.36 -9.58
N ALA A 140 -7.84 15.64 -9.77
CA ALA A 140 -7.20 15.70 -11.09
C ALA A 140 -7.16 14.30 -11.73
N VAL A 141 -6.76 13.28 -10.96
CA VAL A 141 -6.78 11.87 -11.39
C VAL A 141 -8.20 11.44 -11.79
N ARG A 142 -9.22 11.76 -10.99
CA ARG A 142 -10.63 11.46 -11.33
C ARG A 142 -11.11 12.17 -12.59
N GLY A 143 -10.72 13.43 -12.79
CA GLY A 143 -11.04 14.18 -14.01
C GLY A 143 -10.44 13.53 -15.25
N TRP A 144 -9.18 13.12 -15.16
CA TRP A 144 -8.49 12.48 -16.27
C TRP A 144 -8.97 11.05 -16.55
N LEU A 145 -9.29 10.26 -15.52
CA LEU A 145 -9.86 8.93 -15.69
C LEU A 145 -11.20 8.92 -16.44
N ARG A 146 -12.02 9.96 -16.23
CA ARG A 146 -13.25 10.14 -17.00
C ARG A 146 -12.99 10.34 -18.50
N ARG A 147 -11.85 10.93 -18.87
CA ARG A 147 -11.45 11.13 -20.28
C ARG A 147 -10.96 9.85 -20.92
N ILE A 148 -10.08 9.11 -20.25
CA ILE A 148 -9.51 7.88 -20.82
C ILE A 148 -10.42 6.65 -20.73
N ARG A 149 -11.53 6.73 -19.97
CA ARG A 149 -12.50 5.65 -19.76
C ARG A 149 -11.84 4.31 -19.43
N LEU A 150 -11.07 4.27 -18.35
CA LEU A 150 -10.43 3.02 -17.90
C LEU A 150 -11.51 1.93 -17.70
N PRO A 151 -11.54 0.88 -18.54
CA PRO A 151 -12.50 -0.19 -18.36
C PRO A 151 -12.16 -0.97 -17.09
N PRO A 152 -13.16 -1.51 -16.36
CA PRO A 152 -12.88 -2.41 -15.26
C PRO A 152 -12.11 -3.63 -15.75
N PRO A 153 -11.33 -4.29 -14.87
CA PRO A 153 -10.74 -5.58 -15.21
C PRO A 153 -11.90 -6.55 -15.50
N ALA A 154 -11.89 -7.14 -16.70
CA ALA A 154 -12.79 -8.22 -17.08
C ALA A 154 -12.28 -9.54 -16.52
N SER A 155 -13.00 -10.64 -16.65
CA SER A 155 -12.47 -11.97 -16.30
C SER A 155 -11.17 -12.28 -17.07
N PRO A 156 -10.20 -12.98 -16.47
CA PRO A 156 -8.97 -13.36 -17.15
C PRO A 156 -9.27 -14.22 -18.38
N PRO A 157 -8.57 -14.01 -19.52
CA PRO A 157 -8.70 -14.87 -20.67
C PRO A 157 -8.17 -16.28 -20.36
N ARG A 158 -8.64 -17.30 -21.09
CA ARG A 158 -8.27 -18.71 -20.90
C ARG A 158 -6.76 -18.97 -20.84
N SER A 159 -5.97 -18.16 -21.53
CA SER A 159 -4.50 -18.28 -21.54
C SER A 159 -3.84 -18.02 -20.18
N ILE A 160 -4.50 -17.28 -19.29
CA ILE A 160 -3.97 -16.93 -17.96
C ILE A 160 -4.97 -17.20 -16.83
N VAL A 161 -6.15 -17.74 -17.15
CA VAL A 161 -7.23 -17.99 -16.19
C VAL A 161 -6.74 -18.82 -15.01
N GLY A 162 -6.04 -19.94 -15.27
CA GLY A 162 -5.56 -20.83 -14.23
C GLY A 162 -4.45 -20.24 -13.36
N ALA A 163 -3.69 -19.25 -13.83
CA ALA A 163 -2.67 -18.58 -13.05
C ALA A 163 -3.27 -17.53 -12.10
N PHE A 164 -4.36 -16.88 -12.50
CA PHE A 164 -5.04 -15.88 -11.68
C PHE A 164 -6.10 -16.50 -10.75
N GLU A 165 -6.82 -17.53 -11.19
CA GLU A 165 -7.81 -18.23 -10.35
C GLU A 165 -7.14 -18.95 -9.18
N ARG A 166 -5.99 -19.60 -9.43
CA ARG A 166 -5.22 -20.32 -8.40
C ARG A 166 -4.22 -19.44 -7.66
N PHE A 167 -4.26 -18.12 -7.89
CA PHE A 167 -3.27 -17.22 -7.35
C PHE A 167 -3.32 -17.19 -5.81
N GLY A 168 -2.20 -17.56 -5.18
CA GLY A 168 -2.12 -17.67 -3.72
C GLY A 168 -2.69 -18.94 -3.12
N GLU A 169 -3.14 -19.88 -3.96
CA GLU A 169 -3.34 -21.27 -3.53
C GLU A 169 -1.98 -21.94 -3.31
N PHE A 170 -1.92 -22.80 -2.29
CA PHE A 170 -0.81 -23.72 -2.11
C PHE A 170 -1.13 -24.98 -2.88
N LEU A 171 -0.58 -25.09 -4.09
CA LEU A 171 -0.74 -26.32 -4.87
C LEU A 171 0.22 -27.37 -4.29
N PRO A 172 -0.24 -28.62 -4.09
CA PRO A 172 0.68 -29.71 -3.79
C PRO A 172 1.72 -29.78 -4.92
N GLU A 173 2.98 -30.00 -4.56
CA GLU A 173 3.99 -30.37 -5.56
C GLU A 173 3.42 -31.58 -6.29
N GLU A 174 3.23 -31.46 -7.60
CA GLU A 174 2.97 -32.64 -8.41
C GLU A 174 4.18 -33.54 -8.15
N ASP A 175 3.95 -34.64 -7.44
CA ASP A 175 4.92 -35.72 -7.31
C ASP A 175 5.18 -36.13 -8.76
N ASP A 176 6.30 -35.66 -9.31
CA ASP A 176 6.79 -36.04 -10.63
C ASP A 176 6.94 -37.55 -10.54
N GLY A 177 5.89 -38.24 -10.98
CA GLY A 177 5.70 -39.66 -10.76
C GLY A 177 6.93 -40.38 -11.26
N GLY A 178 7.77 -40.79 -10.30
CA GLY A 178 8.85 -41.69 -10.55
C GLY A 178 8.26 -43.01 -11.00
N GLN A 179 8.38 -43.30 -12.30
CA GLN A 179 8.48 -44.63 -12.86
C GLN A 179 9.04 -44.58 -14.28
#